data_AF-A0A935XPU7-F1
#
_entry.id   AF-A0A935XPU7-F1
#
_cell.length_a   1.000
_cell.length_b   1.000
_cell.length_c   1.000
_cell.angle_alpha   90.00
_cell.angle_beta   90.00
_cell.angle_gamma   90.00
#
_symmetry.space_group_name_H-M   'P 1'
#
loop_
_entity.id
_entity.type
_entity.pdbx_description
1 polymer ?
#
loop_
_entity_poly.entity_id
_entity_poly.type
_entity_poly.pdbx_seq_one_letter_code
_entity_poly.pdbx_strand_id
1 'polypeptide(L)'
;MDWLQAHGRQVGIGAIVVAAIVAGTWVFSRSNATKAAGASRALGDAQRSVASGNLPLAAADLQKLVQRYGSTPAGTQARLLLAQVNFQQGKVAEGLKILDEIGSAGALQPSLHALRAGGLEQSGKPAEAAAEYLKASEASKLPSERETYKADAARSFALAGKKEDALKLWQSMADDQSSPLNGEARLRVGELGASVAAR
;
A
#
# COMPACT_ATOMS: atom_id res chain seq x y z
N MET A 1 -48.37 -41.44 -4.15
CA MET A 1 -47.07 -41.04 -3.57
C MET A 1 -45.90 -41.38 -4.51
N ASP A 2 -46.12 -41.38 -5.84
CA ASP A 2 -45.16 -41.99 -6.80
C ASP A 2 -44.13 -41.03 -7.39
N TRP A 3 -44.29 -39.71 -7.18
CA TRP A 3 -43.40 -38.71 -7.78
C TRP A 3 -42.00 -38.69 -7.15
N LEU A 4 -41.92 -38.89 -5.83
CA LEU A 4 -40.66 -38.95 -5.09
C LEU A 4 -39.88 -40.25 -5.36
N GLN A 5 -40.55 -41.36 -5.68
CA GLN A 5 -39.89 -42.60 -6.09
C GLN A 5 -39.34 -42.52 -7.53
N ALA A 6 -40.04 -41.85 -8.44
CA ALA A 6 -39.58 -41.66 -9.82
C ALA A 6 -38.37 -40.71 -9.97
N HIS A 7 -38.27 -39.68 -9.11
CA HIS A 7 -37.20 -38.66 -9.18
C HIS A 7 -36.19 -38.73 -8.03
N GLY A 8 -36.27 -39.73 -7.16
CA GLY A 8 -35.44 -39.85 -5.94
C GLY A 8 -33.93 -39.79 -6.19
N ARG A 9 -33.47 -40.30 -7.34
CA ARG A 9 -32.05 -40.21 -7.75
C ARG A 9 -31.61 -38.78 -8.08
N GLN A 10 -32.46 -37.97 -8.73
CA GLN A 10 -32.16 -36.58 -9.07
C GLN A 10 -32.28 -35.66 -7.84
N VAL A 11 -33.28 -35.91 -6.98
CA VAL A 11 -33.45 -35.20 -5.69
C VAL A 11 -32.27 -35.49 -4.76
N GLY A 12 -31.80 -36.74 -4.71
CA GLY A 12 -30.62 -37.12 -3.92
C GLY A 12 -29.33 -36.46 -4.40
N ILE A 13 -29.09 -36.42 -5.72
CA ILE A 13 -27.91 -35.74 -6.28
C ILE A 13 -27.97 -34.23 -6.02
N GLY A 14 -29.14 -33.60 -6.18
CA GLY A 14 -29.35 -32.18 -5.88
C GLY A 14 -29.06 -31.84 -4.41
N ALA A 15 -29.51 -32.68 -3.48
CA ALA A 15 -29.24 -32.50 -2.06
C ALA A 15 -27.74 -32.59 -1.70
N ILE A 16 -27.00 -33.51 -2.34
CA ILE A 16 -25.54 -33.67 -2.13
C ILE A 16 -24.78 -32.44 -2.64
N VAL A 17 -25.14 -31.91 -3.82
CA VAL A 17 -24.47 -30.73 -4.39
C VAL A 17 -24.70 -29.50 -3.50
N VAL A 18 -25.92 -29.28 -3.02
CA VAL A 18 -26.23 -28.17 -2.10
C VAL A 18 -25.48 -28.33 -0.78
N ALA A 19 -25.44 -29.53 -0.21
CA ALA A 19 -24.69 -29.81 1.01
C ALA A 19 -23.18 -29.56 0.84
N ALA A 20 -22.59 -29.93 -0.31
CA ALA A 20 -21.19 -29.68 -0.62
C ALA A 20 -20.89 -28.18 -0.76
N ILE A 21 -21.78 -27.39 -1.39
CA ILE A 21 -21.63 -25.93 -1.50
C ILE A 21 -21.71 -25.27 -0.13
N VAL A 22 -22.69 -25.67 0.71
CA VAL A 22 -22.85 -25.13 2.07
C VAL A 22 -21.65 -25.48 2.95
N ALA A 23 -21.20 -26.75 2.92
CA ALA A 23 -20.02 -27.20 3.65
C ALA A 23 -18.75 -26.48 3.17
N GLY A 24 -18.56 -26.33 1.85
CA GLY A 24 -17.46 -25.57 1.27
C GLY A 24 -17.47 -24.11 1.70
N THR A 25 -18.63 -23.46 1.69
CA THR A 25 -18.80 -22.06 2.14
C THR A 25 -18.52 -21.90 3.63
N TRP A 26 -18.97 -22.84 4.46
CA TRP A 26 -18.74 -22.84 5.91
C TRP A 26 -17.27 -23.10 6.27
N VAL A 27 -16.62 -24.06 5.59
CA VAL A 27 -15.18 -24.32 5.77
C VAL A 27 -14.36 -23.10 5.31
N PHE A 28 -14.73 -22.48 4.18
CA PHE A 28 -14.05 -21.30 3.67
C PHE A 28 -14.17 -20.10 4.62
N SER A 29 -15.37 -19.84 5.16
CA SER A 29 -15.60 -18.72 6.09
C SER A 29 -14.90 -18.94 7.45
N ARG A 30 -14.93 -20.16 8.01
CA ARG A 30 -14.22 -20.51 9.25
C ARG A 30 -12.70 -20.55 9.09
N SER A 31 -12.21 -21.04 7.95
CA SER A 31 -10.79 -21.01 7.57
C SER A 31 -10.29 -19.57 7.44
N ASN A 32 -11.07 -18.65 6.87
CA ASN A 32 -10.65 -17.26 6.74
C ASN A 32 -10.56 -16.54 8.10
N ALA A 33 -11.51 -16.76 9.01
CA ALA A 33 -11.47 -16.15 10.34
C ALA A 33 -10.27 -16.63 11.18
N THR A 34 -9.97 -17.94 11.13
CA THR A 34 -8.81 -18.53 11.82
C THR A 34 -7.49 -18.12 11.17
N LYS A 35 -7.40 -18.07 9.83
CA LYS A 35 -6.25 -17.52 9.11
C LYS A 35 -6.02 -16.06 9.46
N ALA A 36 -7.06 -15.23 9.53
CA ALA A 36 -6.95 -13.82 9.90
C ALA A 36 -6.42 -13.64 11.33
N ALA A 37 -6.95 -14.38 12.31
CA ALA A 37 -6.46 -14.32 13.69
C ALA A 37 -4.99 -14.77 13.81
N GLY A 38 -4.60 -15.82 13.09
CA GLY A 38 -3.21 -16.26 13.02
C GLY A 38 -2.29 -15.23 12.36
N ALA A 39 -2.75 -14.61 11.27
CA ALA A 39 -2.01 -13.59 10.54
C ALA A 39 -1.78 -12.33 11.40
N SER A 40 -2.79 -11.88 12.16
CA SER A 40 -2.66 -10.73 13.06
C SER A 40 -1.65 -11.00 14.19
N ARG A 41 -1.64 -12.21 14.77
CA ARG A 41 -0.63 -12.60 15.77
C ARG A 41 0.77 -12.60 15.17
N ALA A 42 0.94 -13.25 14.02
CA ALA A 42 2.22 -13.29 13.32
C ALA A 42 2.73 -11.87 12.96
N LEU A 43 1.82 -10.97 12.59
CA LEU A 43 2.16 -9.58 12.30
C LEU A 43 2.65 -8.85 13.55
N GLY A 44 1.97 -9.03 14.68
CA GLY A 44 2.40 -8.46 15.95
C GLY A 44 3.79 -8.96 16.37
N ASP A 45 4.11 -10.23 16.09
CA ASP A 45 5.43 -10.80 16.36
C ASP A 45 6.50 -10.19 15.45
N ALA A 46 6.23 -10.13 14.14
CA ALA A 46 7.14 -9.53 13.17
C ALA A 46 7.40 -8.03 13.44
N GLN A 47 6.38 -7.29 13.89
CA GLN A 47 6.52 -5.88 14.27
C GLN A 47 7.46 -5.69 15.47
N ARG A 48 7.51 -6.64 16.42
CA ARG A 48 8.50 -6.61 17.51
C ARG A 48 9.92 -6.84 16.99
N SER A 49 10.09 -7.74 16.02
CA SER A 49 11.39 -7.93 15.35
C SER A 49 11.83 -6.66 14.63
N VAL A 50 10.92 -5.95 13.94
CA VAL A 50 11.19 -4.63 13.33
C VAL A 50 11.60 -3.61 14.41
N ALA A 51 10.84 -3.52 15.50
CA ALA A 51 11.10 -2.57 16.59
C ALA A 51 12.41 -2.85 17.33
N SER A 52 12.89 -4.10 17.33
CA SER A 52 14.20 -4.47 17.91
C SER A 52 15.39 -3.93 17.11
N GLY A 53 15.18 -3.43 15.89
CA GLY A 53 16.23 -2.96 14.99
C GLY A 53 17.03 -4.07 14.30
N ASN A 54 16.75 -5.35 14.60
CA ASN A 54 17.38 -6.46 13.89
C ASN A 54 16.73 -6.67 12.52
N LEU A 55 17.17 -5.89 11.53
CA LEU A 55 16.60 -5.89 10.17
C LEU A 55 16.67 -7.27 9.48
N PRO A 56 17.76 -8.06 9.58
CA PRO A 56 17.77 -9.42 9.02
C PRO A 56 16.71 -10.34 9.62
N LEU A 57 16.54 -10.32 10.95
CA LEU A 57 15.51 -11.12 11.62
C LEU A 57 14.12 -10.66 11.22
N ALA A 58 13.88 -9.34 11.23
CA ALA A 58 12.61 -8.76 10.81
C ALA A 58 12.24 -9.16 9.38
N ALA A 59 13.19 -9.11 8.44
CA ALA A 59 12.96 -9.55 7.07
C ALA A 59 12.56 -11.03 6.99
N ALA A 60 13.26 -11.91 7.73
CA ALA A 60 12.96 -13.34 7.75
C ALA A 60 11.56 -13.64 8.32
N ASP A 61 11.18 -12.98 9.43
CA ASP A 61 9.87 -13.16 10.06
C ASP A 61 8.73 -12.64 9.18
N LEU A 62 8.91 -11.45 8.59
CA LEU A 62 7.95 -10.88 7.65
C LEU A 62 7.80 -11.74 6.40
N GLN A 63 8.89 -12.29 5.86
CA GLN A 63 8.83 -13.17 4.69
C GLN A 63 8.04 -14.46 4.99
N LYS A 64 8.24 -15.09 6.16
CA LYS A 64 7.44 -16.24 6.59
C LYS A 64 5.96 -15.89 6.69
N LEU A 65 5.64 -14.72 7.24
CA LEU A 65 4.26 -14.24 7.33
C LEU A 65 3.65 -14.06 5.94
N VAL A 66 4.35 -13.41 5.01
CA VAL A 66 3.90 -13.21 3.62
C VAL A 66 3.66 -14.54 2.92
N GLN A 67 4.57 -15.52 3.07
CA GLN A 67 4.40 -16.85 2.47
C GLN A 67 3.15 -17.57 2.99
N ARG A 68 2.85 -17.42 4.29
CA ARG A 68 1.75 -18.15 4.94
C ARG A 68 0.39 -17.44 4.84
N TYR A 69 0.40 -16.11 4.84
CA TYR A 69 -0.79 -15.28 4.98
C TYR A 69 -0.88 -14.14 3.95
N GLY A 70 -0.10 -14.19 2.86
CA GLY A 70 -0.02 -13.13 1.86
C GLY A 70 -1.34 -12.74 1.19
N SER A 71 -2.38 -13.58 1.23
CA SER A 71 -3.72 -13.27 0.72
C SER A 71 -4.61 -12.55 1.74
N THR A 72 -4.12 -12.28 2.95
CA THR A 72 -4.87 -11.61 4.03
C THR A 72 -4.43 -10.15 4.15
N PRO A 73 -5.25 -9.28 4.77
CA PRO A 73 -4.83 -7.90 5.05
C PRO A 73 -3.52 -7.79 5.84
N ALA A 74 -3.31 -8.68 6.82
CA ALA A 74 -2.07 -8.71 7.58
C ALA A 74 -0.87 -9.12 6.71
N GLY A 75 -1.08 -10.01 5.74
CA GLY A 75 -0.09 -10.36 4.73
C GLY A 75 0.29 -9.20 3.83
N THR A 76 -0.68 -8.37 3.41
CA THR A 76 -0.41 -7.13 2.68
C THR A 76 0.39 -6.15 3.53
N GLN A 77 -0.02 -5.92 4.78
CA GLN A 77 0.74 -5.06 5.70
C GLN A 77 2.16 -5.58 5.93
N ALA A 78 2.35 -6.90 6.03
CA ALA A 78 3.66 -7.51 6.14
C ALA A 78 4.52 -7.31 4.89
N ARG A 79 3.94 -7.33 3.67
CA ARG A 79 4.69 -6.97 2.45
C ARG A 79 5.16 -5.52 2.47
N LEU A 80 4.31 -4.58 2.91
CA LEU A 80 4.71 -3.17 3.04
C LEU A 80 5.88 -2.99 4.03
N LEU A 81 5.77 -3.64 5.20
CA LEU A 81 6.85 -3.63 6.20
C LEU A 81 8.12 -4.32 5.68
N LEU A 82 7.98 -5.43 4.95
CA LEU A 82 9.11 -6.15 4.38
C LEU A 82 9.84 -5.30 3.34
N ALA A 83 9.11 -4.57 2.49
CA ALA A 83 9.69 -3.62 1.56
C ALA A 83 10.45 -2.51 2.29
N GLN A 84 9.86 -1.90 3.33
CA GLN A 84 10.51 -0.89 4.14
C GLN A 84 11.80 -1.40 4.82
N VAL A 85 11.77 -2.63 5.36
CA VAL A 85 12.95 -3.28 5.94
C VAL A 85 14.03 -3.53 4.88
N ASN A 86 13.66 -3.87 3.65
CA ASN A 86 14.61 -4.01 2.54
C ASN A 86 15.22 -2.65 2.15
N PHE A 87 14.44 -1.57 2.11
CA PHE A 87 14.93 -0.21 1.87
C PHE A 87 15.96 0.23 2.93
N GLN A 88 15.70 -0.08 4.20
CA GLN A 88 16.65 0.20 5.29
C GLN A 88 17.93 -0.62 5.19
N GLN A 89 17.88 -1.81 4.57
CA GLN A 89 19.06 -2.64 4.30
C GLN A 89 19.79 -2.24 3.00
N GLY A 90 19.33 -1.20 2.29
CA GLY A 90 19.87 -0.81 0.98
C GLY A 90 19.44 -1.73 -0.17
N LYS A 91 18.56 -2.70 0.08
CA LYS A 91 18.00 -3.66 -0.89
C LYS A 91 16.80 -3.04 -1.61
N VAL A 92 17.03 -1.92 -2.28
CA VAL A 92 15.94 -1.09 -2.80
C VAL A 92 15.18 -1.79 -3.92
N ALA A 93 15.89 -2.49 -4.82
CA ALA A 93 15.28 -3.23 -5.91
C ALA A 93 14.36 -4.37 -5.41
N GLU A 94 14.80 -5.11 -4.40
CA GLU A 94 14.02 -6.18 -3.76
C GLU A 94 12.77 -5.62 -3.09
N GLY A 95 12.91 -4.50 -2.37
CA GLY A 95 11.78 -3.83 -1.73
C GLY A 95 10.72 -3.38 -2.74
N LEU A 96 11.13 -2.77 -3.85
CA LEU A 96 10.21 -2.37 -4.93
C LEU A 96 9.50 -3.58 -5.55
N LYS A 97 10.23 -4.67 -5.83
CA LYS A 97 9.63 -5.91 -6.35
C LYS A 97 8.56 -6.49 -5.41
N ILE A 98 8.80 -6.46 -4.10
CA ILE A 98 7.80 -6.89 -3.10
C ILE A 98 6.52 -6.05 -3.17
N LEU A 99 6.66 -4.73 -3.39
CA LEU A 99 5.52 -3.83 -3.53
C LEU A 99 4.77 -4.07 -4.85
N ASP A 100 5.46 -4.44 -5.93
CA ASP A 100 4.85 -4.72 -7.24
C ASP A 100 3.95 -5.96 -7.24
N GLU A 101 4.21 -6.92 -6.34
CA GLU A 101 3.36 -8.10 -6.15
C GLU A 101 2.04 -7.79 -5.42
N ILE A 102 1.87 -6.58 -4.89
CA ILE A 102 0.63 -6.15 -4.23
C ILE A 102 -0.35 -5.67 -5.29
N GLY A 103 -1.37 -6.48 -5.58
CA GLY A 103 -2.45 -6.11 -6.49
C GLY A 103 -3.33 -4.98 -5.96
N SER A 104 -3.97 -5.18 -4.80
CA SER A 104 -4.76 -4.15 -4.12
C SER A 104 -4.43 -4.13 -2.63
N ALA A 105 -4.22 -2.93 -2.09
CA ALA A 105 -3.89 -2.72 -0.68
C ALA A 105 -5.08 -2.19 0.15
N GLY A 106 -6.26 -2.04 -0.44
CA GLY A 106 -7.45 -1.54 0.25
C GLY A 106 -7.20 -0.17 0.90
N ALA A 107 -7.43 -0.06 2.21
CA ALA A 107 -7.17 1.18 2.95
C ALA A 107 -5.68 1.59 2.97
N LEU A 108 -4.75 0.67 2.72
CA LEU A 108 -3.31 0.93 2.69
C LEU A 108 -2.80 1.33 1.30
N GLN A 109 -3.71 1.56 0.33
CA GLN A 109 -3.33 1.97 -1.02
C GLN A 109 -2.48 3.26 -1.06
N PRO A 110 -2.77 4.31 -0.27
CA PRO A 110 -1.89 5.48 -0.19
C PRO A 110 -0.48 5.13 0.28
N SER A 111 -0.38 4.30 1.32
CA SER A 111 0.91 3.86 1.88
C SER A 111 1.73 3.01 0.91
N LEU A 112 1.07 2.17 0.10
CA LEU A 112 1.73 1.42 -0.97
C LEU A 112 2.41 2.36 -1.97
N HIS A 113 1.67 3.35 -2.47
CA HIS A 113 2.20 4.33 -3.42
C HIS A 113 3.31 5.19 -2.79
N ALA A 114 3.13 5.65 -1.55
CA ALA A 114 4.16 6.42 -0.84
C ALA A 114 5.45 5.61 -0.61
N LEU A 115 5.35 4.32 -0.25
CA LEU A 115 6.52 3.45 -0.11
C LEU A 115 7.22 3.20 -1.45
N ARG A 116 6.48 3.02 -2.54
CA ARG A 116 7.08 2.94 -3.88
C ARG A 116 7.81 4.23 -4.22
N ALA A 117 7.22 5.39 -3.93
CA ALA A 117 7.85 6.68 -4.14
C ALA A 117 9.18 6.80 -3.37
N GLY A 118 9.18 6.48 -2.07
CA GLY A 118 10.41 6.49 -1.26
C GLY A 118 11.51 5.56 -1.80
N GLY A 119 11.15 4.36 -2.25
CA GLY A 119 12.10 3.44 -2.90
C GLY A 119 12.64 3.98 -4.23
N LEU A 120 11.80 4.68 -5.01
CA LEU A 120 12.23 5.33 -6.26
C LEU A 120 13.16 6.51 -6.00
N GLU A 121 12.91 7.32 -4.97
CA GLU A 121 13.83 8.39 -4.55
C GLU A 121 15.19 7.82 -4.15
N GLN A 122 15.19 6.76 -3.33
CA GLN A 122 16.41 6.07 -2.91
C GLN A 122 17.17 5.43 -4.09
N SER A 123 16.47 5.13 -5.19
CA SER A 123 17.03 4.62 -6.45
C SER A 123 17.47 5.72 -7.42
N GLY A 124 17.42 7.00 -7.01
CA GLY A 124 17.80 8.12 -7.88
C GLY A 124 16.79 8.43 -8.99
N LYS A 125 15.51 8.09 -8.79
CA LYS A 125 14.42 8.26 -9.77
C LYS A 125 13.35 9.24 -9.27
N PRO A 126 13.70 10.50 -8.99
CA PRO A 126 12.79 11.45 -8.35
C PRO A 126 11.56 11.81 -9.20
N ALA A 127 11.65 11.75 -10.53
CA ALA A 127 10.48 11.99 -11.40
C ALA A 127 9.43 10.86 -11.30
N GLU A 128 9.89 9.60 -11.20
CA GLU A 128 9.01 8.44 -11.00
C GLU A 128 8.42 8.47 -9.59
N ALA A 129 9.23 8.84 -8.59
CA ALA A 129 8.77 9.01 -7.22
C ALA A 129 7.64 10.05 -7.10
N ALA A 130 7.80 11.21 -7.75
CA ALA A 130 6.77 12.24 -7.76
C ALA A 130 5.43 11.71 -8.29
N ALA A 131 5.45 10.90 -9.34
CA ALA A 131 4.24 10.29 -9.88
C ALA A 131 3.58 9.30 -8.89
N GLU A 132 4.37 8.51 -8.15
CA GLU A 132 3.83 7.62 -7.12
C GLU A 132 3.28 8.42 -5.92
N TYR A 133 3.92 9.51 -5.49
CA TYR A 133 3.35 10.38 -4.45
C TYR A 133 2.02 11.02 -4.89
N LEU A 134 1.87 11.41 -6.15
CA LEU A 134 0.57 11.88 -6.65
C LEU A 134 -0.51 10.78 -6.58
N LYS A 135 -0.18 9.53 -6.94
CA LYS A 135 -1.10 8.39 -6.76
C LYS A 135 -1.43 8.16 -5.28
N ALA A 136 -0.48 8.35 -4.37
CA ALA A 136 -0.72 8.28 -2.93
C ALA A 136 -1.71 9.37 -2.47
N SER A 137 -1.55 10.58 -2.97
CA SER A 137 -2.48 11.70 -2.73
C SER A 137 -3.89 11.38 -3.23
N GLU A 138 -4.03 10.89 -4.46
CA GLU A 138 -5.32 10.53 -5.05
C GLU A 138 -6.01 9.38 -4.29
N ALA A 139 -5.23 8.41 -3.80
CA ALA A 139 -5.77 7.28 -3.04
C ALA A 139 -6.20 7.67 -1.61
N SER A 140 -5.68 8.76 -1.04
CA SER A 140 -5.95 9.11 0.36
C SER A 140 -7.29 9.82 0.54
N LYS A 141 -8.05 9.35 1.54
CA LYS A 141 -9.33 9.96 1.91
C LYS A 141 -9.13 11.15 2.85
N LEU A 142 -7.99 11.23 3.53
CA LEU A 142 -7.69 12.24 4.54
C LEU A 142 -7.09 13.50 3.88
N PRO A 143 -7.75 14.67 3.96
CA PRO A 143 -7.26 15.88 3.29
C PRO A 143 -5.81 16.25 3.62
N SER A 144 -5.41 16.12 4.89
CA SER A 144 -4.04 16.40 5.34
C SER A 144 -2.99 15.47 4.72
N GLU A 145 -3.30 14.18 4.59
CA GLU A 145 -2.42 13.23 3.90
C GLU A 145 -2.33 13.53 2.41
N ARG A 146 -3.45 13.89 1.76
CA ARG A 146 -3.44 14.26 0.33
C ARG A 146 -2.48 15.41 0.08
N GLU A 147 -2.51 16.44 0.91
CA GLU A 147 -1.60 17.58 0.78
C GLU A 147 -0.15 17.21 1.09
N THR A 148 0.08 16.40 2.12
CA THR A 148 1.44 15.92 2.46
C THR A 148 2.05 15.20 1.26
N TYR A 149 1.32 14.27 0.63
CA TYR A 149 1.80 13.58 -0.57
C TYR A 149 1.95 14.50 -1.79
N LYS A 150 1.11 15.53 -1.94
CA LYS A 150 1.33 16.56 -3.00
C LYS A 150 2.60 17.35 -2.77
N ALA A 151 2.90 17.71 -1.52
CA ALA A 151 4.12 18.38 -1.14
C ALA A 151 5.35 17.48 -1.37
N ASP A 152 5.28 16.19 -1.02
CA ASP A 152 6.31 15.21 -1.36
C ASP A 152 6.54 15.14 -2.87
N ALA A 153 5.47 15.00 -3.66
CA ALA A 153 5.55 14.99 -5.12
C ALA A 153 6.22 16.26 -5.68
N ALA A 154 5.88 17.44 -5.13
CA ALA A 154 6.47 18.71 -5.55
C ALA A 154 7.97 18.78 -5.23
N ARG A 155 8.41 18.28 -4.06
CA ARG A 155 9.83 18.15 -3.71
C ARG A 155 10.55 17.20 -4.68
N SER A 156 9.97 16.04 -4.94
CA SER A 156 10.55 15.06 -5.87
C SER A 156 10.63 15.62 -7.31
N PHE A 157 9.62 16.37 -7.79
CA PHE A 157 9.71 17.04 -9.09
C PHE A 157 10.82 18.10 -9.14
N ALA A 158 10.99 18.88 -8.08
CA ALA A 158 12.07 19.87 -8.00
C ALA A 158 13.45 19.18 -8.05
N LEU A 159 13.63 18.07 -7.32
CA LEU A 159 14.84 17.24 -7.37
C LEU A 159 15.09 16.65 -8.77
N ALA A 160 14.03 16.32 -9.51
CA ALA A 160 14.11 15.87 -10.89
C ALA A 160 14.37 17.00 -11.91
N GLY A 161 14.52 18.25 -11.46
CA GLY A 161 14.70 19.42 -12.32
C GLY A 161 13.42 19.92 -13.00
N LYS A 162 12.28 19.25 -12.76
CA LYS A 162 10.93 19.59 -13.27
C LYS A 162 10.29 20.68 -12.41
N LYS A 163 10.94 21.84 -12.37
CA LYS A 163 10.60 22.94 -11.46
C LYS A 163 9.22 23.53 -11.75
N GLU A 164 8.78 23.50 -13.00
CA GLU A 164 7.49 24.00 -13.43
C GLU A 164 6.34 23.13 -12.89
N ASP A 165 6.52 21.81 -12.87
CA ASP A 165 5.56 20.87 -12.28
C ASP A 165 5.53 21.00 -10.75
N ALA A 166 6.70 21.13 -10.13
CA ALA A 166 6.79 21.43 -8.70
C ALA A 166 6.08 22.74 -8.32
N LEU A 167 6.33 23.80 -9.09
CA LEU A 167 5.75 25.12 -8.87
C LEU A 167 4.22 25.08 -8.92
N LYS A 168 3.64 24.39 -9.91
CA LYS A 168 2.17 24.25 -10.02
C LYS A 168 1.55 23.60 -8.78
N LEU A 169 2.17 22.54 -8.25
CA LEU A 169 1.69 21.87 -7.04
C LEU A 169 1.76 22.82 -5.83
N TRP A 170 2.88 23.53 -5.67
CA TRP A 170 3.02 24.52 -4.58
C TRP A 170 2.06 25.69 -4.69
N GLN A 171 1.81 26.21 -5.89
CA GLN A 171 0.83 27.28 -6.11
C GLN A 171 -0.56 26.84 -5.65
N SER A 172 -0.99 25.63 -6.03
CA SER A 172 -2.30 25.12 -5.62
C SER A 172 -2.50 25.07 -4.10
N MET A 173 -1.45 24.76 -3.33
CA MET A 173 -1.48 24.74 -1.86
C MET A 173 -1.30 26.15 -1.26
N ALA A 174 -0.57 27.04 -1.92
CA ALA A 174 -0.36 28.43 -1.49
C ALA A 174 -1.63 29.29 -1.66
N ASP A 175 -2.48 28.95 -2.63
CA ASP A 175 -3.75 29.61 -2.90
C ASP A 175 -4.86 29.13 -1.95
N ASP A 176 -4.75 27.91 -1.41
CA ASP A 176 -5.68 27.38 -0.41
C ASP A 176 -5.30 27.83 1.00
N GLN A 177 -6.01 28.83 1.52
CA GLN A 177 -5.78 29.35 2.89
C GLN A 177 -6.09 28.33 4.00
N SER A 178 -6.86 27.29 3.70
CA SER A 178 -7.19 26.22 4.65
C SER A 178 -6.13 25.12 4.69
N SER A 179 -5.21 25.11 3.71
CA SER A 179 -4.12 24.15 3.66
C SER A 179 -3.22 24.28 4.90
N PRO A 180 -2.97 23.22 5.68
CA PRO A 180 -1.95 23.22 6.72
C PRO A 180 -0.54 23.52 6.18
N LEU A 181 -0.31 23.37 4.88
CA LEU A 181 0.97 23.62 4.21
C LEU A 181 1.02 24.99 3.52
N ASN A 182 0.00 25.84 3.66
CA ASN A 182 -0.10 27.13 2.96
C ASN A 182 1.16 28.00 3.16
N GLY A 183 1.68 28.07 4.38
CA GLY A 183 2.88 28.85 4.71
C GLY A 183 4.15 28.34 4.03
N GLU A 184 4.39 27.01 4.07
CA GLU A 184 5.50 26.40 3.34
C GLU A 184 5.33 26.59 1.84
N ALA A 185 4.12 26.37 1.32
CA ALA A 185 3.83 26.47 -0.10
C ALA A 185 4.14 27.87 -0.66
N ARG A 186 3.76 28.94 0.04
CA ARG A 186 4.10 30.32 -0.36
C ARG A 186 5.61 30.56 -0.43
N LEU A 187 6.37 30.04 0.53
CA LEU A 187 7.83 30.11 0.52
C LEU A 187 8.39 29.39 -0.72
N ARG A 188 7.94 28.15 -0.98
CA ARG A 188 8.40 27.35 -2.12
C ARG A 188 8.04 27.97 -3.47
N VAL A 189 6.87 28.60 -3.59
CA VAL A 189 6.49 29.36 -4.79
C VAL A 189 7.47 30.50 -5.06
N GLY A 190 7.88 31.25 -4.03
CA GLY A 190 8.87 32.31 -4.17
C GLY A 190 10.24 31.79 -4.62
N GLU A 191 10.74 30.74 -3.97
CA GLU A 191 12.03 30.11 -4.29
C GLU A 191 12.07 29.54 -5.71
N LEU A 192 11.05 28.75 -6.08
CA LEU A 192 10.99 28.08 -7.37
C LEU A 192 10.67 29.07 -8.49
N GLY A 193 9.77 30.03 -8.27
CA GLY A 193 9.39 31.04 -9.24
C GLY A 193 10.57 31.89 -9.69
N ALA A 194 11.41 32.36 -8.75
CA ALA A 194 12.65 33.07 -9.08
C ALA A 194 13.59 32.20 -9.93
N SER A 195 13.68 30.91 -9.61
CA SER A 195 14.58 29.98 -10.31
C SER A 195 14.08 29.54 -11.69
N VAL A 196 12.76 29.57 -11.93
CA VAL A 196 12.15 29.28 -13.24
C VAL A 196 12.24 30.51 -14.14
N ALA A 197 12.01 31.71 -13.60
CA ALA A 197 12.10 32.97 -14.37
C ALA A 197 13.54 33.33 -14.81
N ALA A 198 14.55 32.74 -14.17
CA ALA A 198 15.96 32.95 -14.49
C ALA A 198 16.52 31.99 -15.57
N ARG A 199 15.69 31.08 -16.11
CA ARG A 199 16.03 30.17 -17.21
C ARG A 199 15.61 30.77 -18.54
#